data_AF-A0A527ZLF4-F1
#
_entry.id   AF-A0A527ZLF4-F1
#
_cell.length_a   1.000
_cell.length_b   1.000
_cell.length_c   1.000
_cell.angle_alpha   90.00
_cell.angle_beta   90.00
_cell.angle_gamma   90.00
#
_symmetry.space_group_name_H-M   'P 1'
#
loop_
_entity.id
_entity.type
_entity.pdbx_description
1 polymer ?
#
loop_
_entity_poly.entity_id
_entity_poly.type
_entity_poly.pdbx_seq_one_letter_code
_entity_poly.pdbx_strand_id
1 'polypeptide(L)'
;VVEKILGAAAQQGMALKALKALGERVNGATRSMGVALTSCTVPAAGKPTFDIGDGEMEFGVGIHGEPGRRRDTLKSADAIAEEICAAISGDLGDQAKGPALLFVNGFGGTPLMELYLMYNSARKIFGKNDVTVTRSLVGSYVTSLDMAGCSITLTMLDDETTALWDAPVHTAALRWGM
;
A
#
# COMPACT_ATOMS: atom_id res chain seq x y z
N VAL A 1 -4.27 -2.59 6.39
CA VAL A 1 -3.49 -2.50 7.64
C VAL A 1 -4.37 -2.19 8.84
N VAL A 2 -5.10 -1.06 8.82
CA VAL A 2 -6.04 -0.66 9.89
C VAL A 2 -7.00 -1.79 10.28
N GLU A 3 -7.67 -2.42 9.30
CA GLU A 3 -8.60 -3.53 9.54
C GLU A 3 -7.97 -4.71 10.29
N LYS A 4 -6.74 -5.10 9.93
CA LYS A 4 -6.02 -6.21 10.58
C LYS A 4 -5.67 -5.87 12.03
N ILE A 5 -5.16 -4.68 12.28
CA ILE A 5 -4.76 -4.24 13.63
C ILE A 5 -5.99 -4.09 14.53
N LEU A 6 -7.05 -3.43 14.04
CA LEU A 6 -8.30 -3.28 14.77
C LEU A 6 -9.02 -4.62 14.98
N GLY A 7 -9.00 -5.51 14.00
CA GLY A 7 -9.57 -6.85 14.12
C GLY A 7 -8.89 -7.66 15.22
N ALA A 8 -7.56 -7.61 15.31
CA ALA A 8 -6.81 -8.23 16.40
C ALA A 8 -7.15 -7.62 17.76
N ALA A 9 -7.21 -6.28 17.86
CA ALA A 9 -7.56 -5.60 19.10
C ALA A 9 -9.00 -5.90 19.56
N ALA A 10 -9.94 -5.99 18.60
CA ALA A 10 -11.32 -6.34 18.87
C ALA A 10 -11.44 -7.80 19.34
N GLN A 11 -10.68 -8.72 18.74
CA GLN A 11 -10.60 -10.11 19.17
C GLN A 11 -10.06 -10.25 20.61
N GLN A 12 -9.19 -9.33 21.04
CA GLN A 12 -8.69 -9.23 22.42
C GLN A 12 -9.69 -8.57 23.40
N GLY A 13 -10.89 -8.20 22.94
CA GLY A 13 -11.94 -7.62 23.78
C GLY A 13 -11.81 -6.11 24.00
N MET A 14 -11.01 -5.40 23.20
CA MET A 14 -10.88 -3.95 23.33
C MET A 14 -12.21 -3.23 23.08
N ALA A 15 -12.58 -2.29 23.96
CA ALA A 15 -13.83 -1.55 23.86
C ALA A 15 -13.87 -0.61 22.64
N LEU A 16 -15.08 -0.35 22.12
CA LEU A 16 -15.31 0.46 20.91
C LEU A 16 -14.60 1.83 20.92
N LYS A 17 -14.62 2.53 22.06
CA LYS A 17 -13.95 3.84 22.19
C LYS A 17 -12.44 3.73 22.01
N ALA A 18 -11.82 2.68 22.55
CA ALA A 18 -10.39 2.43 22.41
C ALA A 18 -10.04 1.95 20.99
N LEU A 19 -10.90 1.12 20.37
CA LEU A 19 -10.75 0.73 18.97
C LEU A 19 -10.77 1.94 18.02
N LYS A 20 -11.68 2.90 18.24
CA LYS A 20 -11.71 4.15 17.45
C LYS A 20 -10.40 4.93 17.58
N ALA A 21 -9.91 5.12 18.80
CA ALA A 21 -8.66 5.83 19.04
C ALA A 21 -7.44 5.13 18.43
N LEU A 22 -7.38 3.80 18.52
CA LEU A 22 -6.36 2.98 17.87
C LEU A 22 -6.44 3.13 16.34
N GLY A 23 -7.65 3.10 15.77
CA GLY A 23 -7.86 3.23 14.33
C GLY A 23 -7.40 4.57 13.80
N GLU A 24 -7.74 5.66 14.49
CA GLU A 24 -7.29 7.01 14.18
C GLU A 24 -5.77 7.12 14.23
N ARG A 25 -5.12 6.49 15.23
CA ARG A 25 -3.66 6.48 15.35
C ARG A 25 -2.98 5.70 14.24
N VAL A 26 -3.44 4.48 13.94
CA VAL A 26 -2.89 3.67 12.84
C VAL A 26 -3.09 4.36 11.49
N ASN A 27 -4.26 4.98 11.28
CA ASN A 27 -4.53 5.77 10.08
C ASN A 27 -3.59 6.98 9.98
N GLY A 28 -3.40 7.70 11.08
CA GLY A 28 -2.46 8.84 11.15
C GLY A 28 -1.01 8.44 10.89
N ALA A 29 -0.62 7.21 11.21
CA ALA A 29 0.71 6.64 10.97
C ALA A 29 0.89 5.95 9.61
N THR A 30 -0.14 5.99 8.73
CA THR A 30 -0.13 5.28 7.44
C THR A 30 -0.21 6.27 6.28
N ARG A 31 0.62 6.07 5.25
CA ARG A 31 0.50 6.76 3.97
C ARG A 31 0.61 5.80 2.81
N SER A 32 -0.14 6.08 1.75
CA SER A 32 -0.20 5.27 0.54
C SER A 32 -0.16 6.14 -0.71
N MET A 33 0.54 5.68 -1.73
CA MET A 33 0.46 6.29 -3.06
C MET A 33 0.56 5.20 -4.14
N GLY A 34 -0.26 5.36 -5.17
CA GLY A 34 -0.39 4.42 -6.28
C GLY A 34 0.17 4.94 -7.60
N VAL A 35 0.44 4.02 -8.51
CA VAL A 35 0.73 4.28 -9.92
C VAL A 35 -0.01 3.27 -10.78
N ALA A 36 -0.64 3.74 -11.85
CA ALA A 36 -1.25 2.91 -12.90
C ALA A 36 -0.40 2.92 -14.16
N LEU A 37 -0.26 1.76 -14.78
CA LEU A 37 0.34 1.55 -16.10
C LEU A 37 -0.75 1.33 -17.17
N THR A 38 -1.92 0.86 -16.75
CA THR A 38 -3.13 0.79 -17.56
C THR A 38 -4.32 1.27 -16.74
N SER A 39 -5.42 1.62 -17.41
CA SER A 39 -6.71 1.81 -16.74
C SER A 39 -7.41 0.46 -16.50
N CYS A 40 -8.44 0.45 -15.65
CA CYS A 40 -9.31 -0.72 -15.46
C CYS A 40 -10.50 -0.70 -16.42
N THR A 41 -10.99 -1.88 -16.79
CA THR A 41 -12.21 -2.05 -17.58
C THR A 41 -13.35 -2.52 -16.69
N VAL A 42 -14.36 -1.67 -16.50
CA VAL A 42 -15.61 -2.09 -15.84
C VAL A 42 -16.39 -2.99 -16.81
N PRO A 43 -16.78 -4.22 -16.43
CA PRO A 43 -17.41 -5.17 -17.35
C PRO A 43 -18.65 -4.63 -18.07
N ALA A 44 -19.46 -3.83 -17.38
CA ALA A 44 -20.66 -3.22 -17.95
C ALA A 44 -20.35 -2.12 -18.99
N ALA A 45 -19.21 -1.43 -18.86
CA ALA A 45 -18.80 -0.38 -19.79
C ALA A 45 -18.07 -0.94 -21.02
N GLY A 46 -17.37 -2.07 -20.88
CA GLY A 46 -16.65 -2.76 -21.97
C GLY A 46 -15.47 -1.98 -22.55
N LYS A 47 -15.09 -0.87 -21.91
CA LYS A 47 -13.96 -0.01 -22.29
C LYS A 47 -13.24 0.51 -21.04
N PRO A 48 -11.98 0.95 -21.16
CA PRO A 48 -11.23 1.53 -20.04
C PRO A 48 -11.96 2.73 -19.41
N THR A 49 -11.82 2.90 -18.09
CA THR A 49 -12.44 4.00 -17.34
C THR A 49 -11.78 5.36 -17.61
N PHE A 50 -10.50 5.35 -17.98
CA PHE A 50 -9.76 6.50 -18.48
C PHE A 50 -8.68 6.04 -19.46
N ASP A 51 -8.16 6.98 -20.26
CA ASP A 51 -7.15 6.67 -21.29
C ASP A 51 -5.74 6.78 -20.69
N ILE A 52 -4.88 5.78 -20.87
CA ILE A 52 -3.43 5.83 -20.62
C ILE A 52 -2.79 5.28 -21.90
N GLY A 53 -1.95 6.09 -22.54
CA GLY A 53 -1.29 5.70 -23.79
C GLY A 53 -0.18 4.66 -23.57
N ASP A 54 0.23 4.03 -24.67
CA ASP A 54 1.35 3.10 -24.66
C ASP A 54 2.63 3.81 -24.19
N GLY A 55 3.28 3.25 -23.16
CA GLY A 55 4.47 3.86 -22.58
C GLY A 55 4.20 5.07 -21.68
N GLU A 56 2.94 5.30 -21.28
CA GLU A 56 2.58 6.27 -20.24
C GLU A 56 2.31 5.57 -18.91
N MET A 57 2.32 6.35 -17.83
CA MET A 57 1.88 5.94 -16.50
C MET A 57 1.21 7.11 -15.76
N GLU A 58 0.37 6.80 -14.79
CA GLU A 58 -0.44 7.76 -14.06
C GLU A 58 -0.18 7.64 -12.55
N PHE A 59 0.41 8.67 -11.94
CA PHE A 59 0.68 8.73 -10.51
C PHE A 59 -0.53 9.21 -9.71
N GLY A 60 -0.74 8.61 -8.54
CA GLY A 60 -1.80 9.02 -7.61
C GLY A 60 -3.19 8.56 -8.05
N VAL A 61 -3.29 7.50 -8.85
CA VAL A 61 -4.55 6.90 -9.30
C VAL A 61 -5.40 6.42 -8.12
N GLY A 62 -6.72 6.58 -8.24
CA GLY A 62 -7.70 6.00 -7.32
C GLY A 62 -8.01 4.53 -7.63
N ILE A 63 -8.64 3.83 -6.68
CA ILE A 63 -8.98 2.41 -6.84
C ILE A 63 -10.23 2.17 -7.71
N HIS A 64 -10.95 3.21 -8.13
CA HIS A 64 -12.09 3.09 -9.03
C HIS A 64 -11.80 3.63 -10.43
N GLY A 65 -10.51 3.82 -10.76
CA GLY A 65 -10.10 4.37 -12.05
C GLY A 65 -10.28 5.88 -12.15
N GLU A 66 -10.34 6.59 -11.02
CA GLU A 66 -10.26 8.05 -11.00
C GLU A 66 -8.88 8.48 -11.54
N PRO A 67 -8.82 9.49 -12.43
CA PRO A 67 -7.55 10.03 -12.92
C PRO A 67 -6.63 10.40 -11.76
N GLY A 68 -5.35 10.11 -11.94
CA GLY A 68 -4.34 10.43 -10.95
C GLY A 68 -4.05 11.93 -10.88
N ARG A 69 -3.05 12.25 -10.07
CA ARG A 69 -2.53 13.61 -9.92
C ARG A 69 -1.79 14.07 -11.17
N ARG A 70 -1.11 13.14 -11.85
CA ARG A 70 -0.14 13.47 -12.90
C ARG A 70 0.18 12.28 -13.78
N ARG A 71 0.14 12.52 -15.10
CA ARG A 71 0.66 11.61 -16.13
C ARG A 71 2.15 11.82 -16.38
N ASP A 72 2.84 10.74 -16.73
CA ASP A 72 4.26 10.75 -17.07
C ASP A 72 4.57 9.65 -18.10
N THR A 73 5.74 9.71 -18.73
CA THR A 73 6.28 8.60 -19.51
C THR A 73 6.70 7.48 -18.56
N LEU A 74 6.48 6.22 -18.95
CA LEU A 74 6.89 5.04 -18.21
C LEU A 74 8.38 5.10 -17.86
N LYS A 75 8.70 4.92 -16.58
CA LYS A 75 10.07 4.92 -16.05
C LYS A 75 10.48 3.53 -15.58
N SER A 76 11.76 3.40 -15.22
CA SER A 76 12.22 2.24 -14.46
C SER A 76 11.48 2.15 -13.13
N ALA A 77 11.30 0.92 -12.63
CA ALA A 77 10.68 0.69 -11.33
C ALA A 77 11.41 1.40 -10.17
N ASP A 78 12.74 1.54 -10.24
CA ASP A 78 13.51 2.29 -9.25
C ASP A 78 13.09 3.78 -9.24
N ALA A 79 12.97 4.41 -10.40
CA ALA A 79 12.55 5.81 -10.51
C ALA A 79 11.08 6.00 -10.10
N ILE A 80 10.20 5.03 -10.41
CA ILE A 80 8.80 5.02 -9.96
C ILE A 80 8.75 4.91 -8.43
N ALA A 81 9.50 3.97 -7.85
CA ALA A 81 9.54 3.76 -6.41
C ALA A 81 10.12 4.97 -5.69
N GLU A 82 11.14 5.64 -6.23
CA GLU A 82 11.70 6.87 -5.68
C GLU A 82 10.65 7.96 -5.54
N GLU A 83 9.85 8.19 -6.57
CA GLU A 83 8.81 9.21 -6.54
C GLU A 83 7.70 8.88 -5.52
N ILE A 84 7.23 7.63 -5.53
CA ILE A 84 6.19 7.17 -4.59
C ILE A 84 6.70 7.25 -3.14
N CYS A 85 7.91 6.77 -2.87
CA CYS A 85 8.49 6.79 -1.53
C CYS A 85 8.78 8.21 -1.06
N ALA A 86 9.23 9.11 -1.94
CA ALA A 86 9.44 10.52 -1.61
C ALA A 86 8.13 11.21 -1.21
N ALA A 87 7.03 10.94 -1.92
CA ALA A 87 5.71 11.48 -1.56
C ALA A 87 5.23 10.95 -0.20
N ILE A 88 5.38 9.64 0.04
CA ILE A 88 5.02 9.01 1.31
C ILE A 88 5.83 9.59 2.48
N SER A 89 7.16 9.65 2.35
CA SER A 89 8.04 10.18 3.39
C SER A 89 7.82 11.68 3.60
N GLY A 90 7.57 12.43 2.53
CA GLY A 90 7.29 13.87 2.60
C GLY A 90 6.02 14.17 3.40
N ASP A 91 4.97 13.36 3.24
CA ASP A 91 3.70 13.53 3.95
C ASP A 91 3.71 12.99 5.39
N LEU A 92 4.55 11.99 5.68
CA LEU A 92 4.85 11.55 7.05
C LEU A 92 5.76 12.53 7.80
N GLY A 93 6.61 13.28 7.09
CA GLY A 93 7.58 14.19 7.68
C GLY A 93 8.51 13.49 8.67
N ASP A 94 8.70 14.07 9.84
CA ASP A 94 9.59 13.53 10.89
C ASP A 94 9.17 12.15 11.41
N GLN A 95 7.93 11.71 11.16
CA GLN A 95 7.44 10.39 11.55
C GLN A 95 8.02 9.27 10.69
N ALA A 96 8.60 9.56 9.52
CA ALA A 96 9.13 8.56 8.59
C ALA A 96 10.48 7.97 9.04
N LYS A 97 10.58 7.46 10.28
CA LYS A 97 11.79 6.88 10.88
C LYS A 97 11.44 5.77 11.86
N GLY A 98 12.28 4.73 11.92
CA GLY A 98 12.08 3.61 12.83
C GLY A 98 11.26 2.44 12.24
N PRO A 99 10.69 1.56 13.08
CA PRO A 99 10.00 0.36 12.65
C PRO A 99 8.78 0.65 11.77
N ALA A 100 8.64 -0.08 10.67
CA ALA A 100 7.52 0.09 9.75
C ALA A 100 7.07 -1.21 9.09
N LEU A 101 5.81 -1.21 8.68
CA LEU A 101 5.22 -2.16 7.76
C LEU A 101 5.26 -1.61 6.35
N LEU A 102 5.88 -2.34 5.43
CA LEU A 102 5.89 -2.02 4.00
C LEU A 102 4.91 -2.92 3.26
N PHE A 103 3.83 -2.33 2.74
CA PHE A 103 2.81 -3.03 1.98
C PHE A 103 2.84 -2.61 0.51
N VAL A 104 3.23 -3.53 -0.36
CA VAL A 104 3.19 -3.36 -1.82
C VAL A 104 1.98 -4.12 -2.37
N ASN A 105 1.02 -3.36 -2.87
CA ASN A 105 -0.27 -3.84 -3.33
C ASN A 105 -0.38 -3.77 -4.85
N GLY A 106 -0.66 -4.89 -5.52
CA GLY A 106 -1.02 -4.88 -6.93
C GLY A 106 -2.48 -4.46 -7.15
N PHE A 107 -2.75 -3.72 -8.22
CA PHE A 107 -4.12 -3.34 -8.59
C PHE A 107 -4.88 -4.41 -9.38
N GLY A 108 -4.26 -5.53 -9.70
CA GLY A 108 -4.89 -6.70 -10.31
C GLY A 108 -4.09 -7.24 -11.49
N GLY A 109 -3.74 -6.37 -12.44
CA GLY A 109 -3.03 -6.72 -13.67
C GLY A 109 -1.51 -6.87 -13.55
N THR A 110 -0.91 -6.50 -12.41
CA THR A 110 0.55 -6.58 -12.22
C THR A 110 1.00 -7.97 -11.75
N PRO A 111 1.95 -8.63 -12.46
CA PRO A 111 2.54 -9.89 -12.04
C PRO A 111 3.17 -9.82 -10.65
N LEU A 112 3.05 -10.90 -9.86
CA LEU A 112 3.62 -10.97 -8.51
C LEU A 112 5.14 -10.72 -8.50
N MET A 113 5.87 -11.18 -9.52
CA MET A 113 7.31 -10.93 -9.63
C MET A 113 7.66 -9.43 -9.73
N GLU A 114 6.82 -8.64 -10.40
CA GLU A 114 7.00 -7.19 -10.55
C GLU A 114 6.66 -6.46 -9.24
N LEU A 115 5.69 -6.97 -8.47
CA LEU A 115 5.41 -6.46 -7.12
C LEU A 115 6.61 -6.69 -6.17
N TYR A 116 7.29 -7.83 -6.28
CA TYR A 116 8.53 -8.07 -5.52
C TYR A 116 9.69 -7.20 -5.98
N LEU A 117 9.76 -6.87 -7.27
CA LEU A 117 10.72 -5.90 -7.80
C LEU A 117 10.47 -4.51 -7.19
N MET A 118 9.22 -4.04 -7.18
CA MET A 118 8.83 -2.78 -6.52
C MET A 118 9.10 -2.80 -5.02
N TYR A 119 8.83 -3.92 -4.33
CA TYR A 119 9.17 -4.07 -2.91
C TYR A 119 10.68 -3.93 -2.65
N ASN A 120 11.52 -4.54 -3.48
CA ASN A 120 12.97 -4.42 -3.36
C ASN A 120 13.44 -2.96 -3.52
N SER A 121 12.91 -2.24 -4.51
CA SER A 121 13.23 -0.82 -4.71
C SER A 121 12.76 0.03 -3.52
N ALA A 122 11.50 -0.10 -3.11
CA ALA A 122 10.92 0.65 -2.00
C ALA A 122 11.66 0.40 -0.68
N ARG A 123 11.97 -0.86 -0.36
CA ARG A 123 12.71 -1.23 0.86
C ARG A 123 14.09 -0.57 0.90
N LYS A 124 14.82 -0.54 -0.21
CA LYS A 124 16.13 0.13 -0.29
C LYS A 124 16.02 1.63 -0.09
N ILE A 125 15.01 2.27 -0.67
CA ILE A 125 14.79 3.72 -0.57
C ILE A 125 14.43 4.10 0.87
N PHE A 126 13.47 3.41 1.48
CA PHE A 126 13.09 3.65 2.88
C PHE A 126 14.25 3.38 3.84
N GLY A 127 15.04 2.31 3.61
CA GLY A 127 16.21 1.99 4.43
C GLY A 127 17.31 3.05 4.40
N LYS A 128 17.45 3.83 3.31
CA LYS A 128 18.37 4.97 3.25
C LYS A 128 17.90 6.18 4.06
N ASN A 129 16.64 6.19 4.50
CA ASN A 129 15.98 7.29 5.22
C ASN A 129 15.57 6.87 6.65
N ASP A 130 16.37 6.01 7.30
CA ASP A 130 16.16 5.55 8.69
C ASP A 130 14.84 4.81 8.97
N VAL A 131 14.10 4.41 7.94
CA VAL A 131 12.93 3.53 8.08
C VAL A 131 13.41 2.08 8.09
N THR A 132 13.07 1.36 9.15
CA THR A 132 13.37 -0.07 9.31
C THR A 132 12.12 -0.88 9.01
N VAL A 133 12.06 -1.50 7.83
CA VAL A 133 10.96 -2.40 7.46
C VAL A 133 11.04 -3.68 8.31
N THR A 134 10.20 -3.78 9.33
CA THR A 134 10.13 -4.94 10.24
C THR A 134 9.04 -5.92 9.82
N ARG A 135 8.00 -5.47 9.12
CA ARG A 135 6.92 -6.29 8.56
C ARG A 135 6.69 -5.93 7.10
N SER A 136 6.17 -6.88 6.33
CA SER A 136 5.83 -6.61 4.94
C SER A 136 4.64 -7.42 4.48
N LEU A 137 3.94 -6.88 3.49
CA LEU A 137 2.89 -7.56 2.75
C LEU A 137 3.10 -7.27 1.27
N VAL A 138 3.09 -8.29 0.42
CA VAL A 138 3.28 -8.13 -1.04
C VAL A 138 2.24 -9.00 -1.74
N GLY A 139 1.53 -8.44 -2.71
CA GLY A 139 0.49 -9.14 -3.47
C GLY A 139 -0.70 -8.24 -3.79
N SER A 140 -1.79 -8.82 -4.27
CA SER A 140 -3.01 -8.09 -4.64
C SER A 140 -4.06 -8.25 -3.53
N TYR A 141 -4.29 -7.19 -2.73
CA TYR A 141 -5.25 -7.22 -1.61
C TYR A 141 -6.34 -6.15 -1.75
N VAL A 142 -6.01 -4.99 -2.33
CA VAL A 142 -6.94 -3.89 -2.64
C VAL A 142 -6.81 -3.57 -4.13
N THR A 143 -7.59 -4.26 -4.96
CA THR A 143 -7.48 -4.22 -6.43
C THR A 143 -8.40 -3.20 -7.09
N SER A 144 -8.10 -2.83 -8.33
CA SER A 144 -8.98 -2.13 -9.26
C SER A 144 -9.16 -2.99 -10.52
N LEU A 145 -9.93 -4.07 -10.40
CA LEU A 145 -10.21 -5.03 -11.48
C LEU A 145 -8.92 -5.54 -12.16
N ASP A 146 -8.73 -5.23 -13.44
CA ASP A 146 -7.62 -5.63 -14.30
C ASP A 146 -6.52 -4.58 -14.43
N MET A 147 -6.58 -3.49 -13.64
CA MET A 147 -5.58 -2.41 -13.69
C MET A 147 -4.16 -2.95 -13.44
N ALA A 148 -3.27 -2.74 -14.41
CA ALA A 148 -1.85 -2.91 -14.21
C ALA A 148 -1.32 -1.68 -13.48
N GLY A 149 -0.66 -1.90 -12.35
CA GLY A 149 -0.19 -0.88 -11.45
C GLY A 149 -0.06 -1.40 -10.03
N CYS A 150 0.48 -0.57 -9.16
CA CYS A 150 0.61 -0.91 -7.75
C CYS A 150 0.49 0.32 -6.86
N SER A 151 0.26 0.08 -5.57
CA SER A 151 0.48 1.07 -4.53
C SER A 151 1.52 0.59 -3.54
N ILE A 152 2.25 1.57 -3.01
CA ILE A 152 3.10 1.38 -1.84
C ILE A 152 2.37 2.03 -0.67
N THR A 153 2.28 1.30 0.42
CA THR A 153 1.78 1.78 1.71
C THR A 153 2.88 1.60 2.75
N LEU A 154 3.20 2.67 3.47
CA LEU A 154 4.07 2.62 4.64
C LEU A 154 3.23 2.93 5.89
N THR A 155 3.27 2.02 6.86
CA THR A 155 2.67 2.23 8.18
C THR A 155 3.76 2.20 9.23
N MET A 156 3.97 3.31 9.93
CA MET A 156 4.91 3.37 11.05
C MET A 156 4.37 2.54 12.21
N LEU A 157 5.23 1.73 12.82
CA LEU A 157 4.86 0.79 13.87
C LEU A 157 5.53 1.16 15.20
N ASP A 158 4.78 0.90 16.27
CA ASP A 158 5.26 0.79 17.64
C ASP A 158 5.08 -0.65 18.14
N ASP A 159 5.47 -0.92 19.38
CA ASP A 159 5.41 -2.27 19.96
C ASP A 159 3.97 -2.81 20.00
N GLU A 160 3.00 -1.96 20.34
CA GLU A 160 1.58 -2.35 20.42
C GLU A 160 1.04 -2.72 19.04
N THR A 161 1.22 -1.85 18.04
CA THR A 161 0.73 -2.08 16.68
C THR A 161 1.46 -3.23 15.98
N THR A 162 2.73 -3.45 16.31
CA THR A 162 3.50 -4.63 15.86
C THR A 162 2.89 -5.91 16.42
N ALA A 163 2.62 -5.95 17.74
CA ALA A 163 2.02 -7.12 18.37
C ALA A 163 0.61 -7.42 17.81
N LEU A 164 -0.19 -6.40 17.53
CA LEU A 164 -1.52 -6.55 16.92
C LEU A 164 -1.47 -7.00 15.46
N TRP A 165 -0.46 -6.56 14.70
CA TRP A 165 -0.21 -7.08 13.36
C TRP A 165 0.12 -8.58 13.41
N ASP A 166 1.02 -8.98 14.31
CA ASP A 166 1.50 -10.36 14.43
C ASP A 166 0.46 -11.31 15.03
N ALA A 167 -0.53 -10.79 15.75
CA ALA A 167 -1.60 -11.60 16.32
C ALA A 167 -2.27 -12.49 15.25
N PRO A 168 -2.70 -13.72 15.61
CA PRO A 168 -3.27 -14.67 14.66
C PRO A 168 -4.42 -14.08 13.83
N VAL A 169 -4.50 -14.51 12.58
CA VAL A 169 -5.58 -14.16 11.66
C VAL A 169 -5.93 -15.35 10.79
N HIS A 170 -7.23 -15.57 10.58
CA HIS A 170 -7.74 -16.61 9.72
C HIS A 170 -8.87 -16.06 8.85
N THR A 171 -8.49 -15.41 7.75
CA THR A 171 -9.42 -14.95 6.71
C THR A 171 -9.03 -15.55 5.37
N ALA A 172 -9.86 -15.32 4.34
CA ALA A 172 -9.59 -15.83 2.99
C ALA A 172 -8.27 -15.31 2.39
N ALA A 173 -7.88 -14.06 2.73
CA ALA A 173 -6.73 -13.39 2.13
C ALA A 173 -5.54 -13.19 3.10
N LEU A 174 -5.76 -13.25 4.42
CA LEU A 174 -4.69 -13.15 5.42
C LEU A 174 -4.77 -14.33 6.40
N ARG A 175 -3.68 -15.09 6.52
CA ARG A 175 -3.63 -16.28 7.36
C ARG A 175 -2.25 -16.53 7.97
N TRP A 176 -2.13 -16.44 9.29
CA TRP A 176 -0.91 -16.76 10.05
C TRP A 176 -1.20 -16.97 11.53
N GLY A 177 -0.21 -17.50 12.27
CA GLY A 177 -0.27 -17.68 13.73
C GLY A 177 -1.20 -18.81 14.19
N MET A 178 -1.32 -19.87 13.38
CA MET A 178 -2.09 -21.08 13.70
C MET A 178 -1.30 -22.04 14.59
#